data_AF-A0A3M0XHR3-F1
#
_entry.id   AF-A0A3M0XHR3-F1
#
_cell.length_a   1.000
_cell.length_b   1.000
_cell.length_c   1.000
_cell.angle_alpha   90.00
_cell.angle_beta   90.00
_cell.angle_gamma   90.00
#
_symmetry.space_group_name_H-M   'P 1'
#
loop_
_entity.id
_entity.type
_entity.pdbx_description
1 polymer ?
#
loop_
_entity_poly.entity_id
_entity_poly.type
_entity_poly.pdbx_seq_one_letter_code
_entity_poly.pdbx_strand_id
1 'polypeptide(L)'
;MANKQLVDYLLSVRECNESEKTIRSILLNAGWPEEEIDAAYNVVHGLEEPEPRWPIVAAVCVLIILATFAGMQYTITGNVAGTSSEPTITYTMPAQQPRAVRAIEVLEQIERPAVSARELQETSSQKQAEIDASESESDYPELEDCATDTRRGECYMHHALLREDPQICARIRDVQTHAQCVQEVAISTLDKHLCESLSGAAECLSAYAQRTGDLSACSSIANHVQREDCRNH
;
A
#
# COMPACT_ATOMS: atom_id res chain seq x y z
N MET A 1 -23.98 -10.97 20.74
CA MET A 1 -23.03 -9.97 21.27
C MET A 1 -21.94 -9.83 20.23
N ALA A 2 -21.56 -8.61 19.83
CA ALA A 2 -20.55 -8.42 18.79
C ALA A 2 -19.17 -8.90 19.27
N ASN A 3 -18.40 -9.49 18.36
CA ASN A 3 -17.03 -9.90 18.65
C ASN A 3 -16.16 -8.64 18.87
N LYS A 4 -15.57 -8.51 20.05
CA LYS A 4 -14.78 -7.32 20.42
C LYS A 4 -13.61 -7.08 19.47
N GLN A 5 -12.92 -8.13 19.02
CA GLN A 5 -11.78 -8.00 18.11
C GLN A 5 -12.21 -7.42 16.76
N LEU A 6 -13.40 -7.80 16.28
CA LEU A 6 -13.95 -7.32 15.03
C LEU A 6 -14.35 -5.84 15.13
N VAL A 7 -14.94 -5.43 16.27
CA VAL A 7 -15.28 -4.03 16.55
C VAL A 7 -14.01 -3.16 16.61
N ASP A 8 -12.97 -3.61 17.31
CA ASP A 8 -11.70 -2.88 17.43
C ASP A 8 -11.02 -2.73 16.05
N TYR A 9 -11.05 -3.77 15.21
CA TYR A 9 -10.57 -3.71 13.83
C TYR A 9 -11.35 -2.69 13.00
N LEU A 10 -12.68 -2.74 13.01
CA LEU A 10 -13.52 -1.80 12.25
C LEU A 10 -13.28 -0.34 12.68
N LEU A 11 -13.03 -0.08 13.97
CA LEU A 11 -12.66 1.25 14.46
C LEU A 11 -11.30 1.71 13.90
N SER A 12 -10.30 0.83 13.85
CA SER A 12 -8.99 1.19 13.26
C SER A 12 -9.05 1.48 11.76
N VAL A 13 -9.87 0.72 11.01
CA VAL A 13 -9.97 0.90 9.55
C VAL A 13 -10.81 2.13 9.18
N ARG A 14 -11.70 2.59 10.07
CA ARG A 14 -12.47 3.84 9.87
C ARG A 14 -11.55 5.05 9.68
N GLU A 15 -10.38 5.07 10.32
CA GLU A 15 -9.39 6.15 10.17
C GLU A 15 -8.79 6.20 8.75
N CYS A 16 -8.85 5.10 7.99
CA CYS A 16 -8.29 4.98 6.64
C CYS A 16 -9.27 5.38 5.53
N ASN A 17 -10.51 5.79 5.85
CA ASN A 17 -11.54 6.20 4.89
C ASN A 17 -11.84 5.16 3.78
N GLU A 18 -11.69 3.88 4.11
CA GLU A 18 -12.03 2.76 3.22
C GLU A 18 -13.55 2.57 3.09
N SER A 19 -14.00 2.12 1.93
CA SER A 19 -15.44 1.89 1.71
C SER A 19 -15.93 0.68 2.52
N GLU A 20 -17.10 0.79 3.13
CA GLU A 20 -17.73 -0.30 3.90
C GLU A 20 -17.80 -1.62 3.11
N LYS A 21 -18.07 -1.51 1.81
CA LYS A 21 -18.14 -2.65 0.89
C LYS A 21 -16.78 -3.37 0.76
N THR A 22 -15.68 -2.62 0.69
CA THR A 22 -14.32 -3.17 0.63
C THR A 22 -14.03 -3.96 1.90
N ILE A 23 -14.26 -3.33 3.06
CA ILE A 23 -13.99 -3.91 4.38
C ILE A 23 -14.82 -5.18 4.58
N ARG A 24 -16.12 -5.16 4.25
CA ARG A 24 -16.98 -6.35 4.32
C ARG A 24 -16.43 -7.50 3.47
N SER A 25 -15.98 -7.22 2.25
CA SER A 25 -15.42 -8.26 1.37
C SER A 25 -14.15 -8.90 1.94
N ILE A 26 -13.29 -8.10 2.57
CA ILE A 26 -12.05 -8.58 3.21
C ILE A 26 -12.40 -9.51 4.38
N LEU A 27 -13.37 -9.10 5.22
CA LEU A 27 -13.79 -9.89 6.38
C LEU A 27 -14.47 -11.20 5.98
N LEU A 28 -15.33 -11.18 4.95
CA LEU A 28 -15.93 -12.40 4.40
C LEU A 28 -14.87 -13.35 3.82
N ASN A 29 -13.89 -12.83 3.09
CA ASN A 29 -12.79 -13.63 2.55
C ASN A 29 -11.87 -14.20 3.66
N ALA A 30 -11.76 -13.50 4.79
CA ALA A 30 -11.06 -13.98 5.98
C ALA A 30 -11.86 -15.02 6.79
N GLY A 31 -13.08 -15.37 6.34
CA GLY A 31 -13.90 -16.41 6.94
C GLY A 31 -14.81 -15.94 8.08
N TRP A 32 -14.98 -14.63 8.26
CA TRP A 32 -15.93 -14.12 9.24
C TRP A 32 -17.37 -14.30 8.76
N PRO A 33 -18.27 -14.82 9.60
CA PRO A 33 -19.68 -14.97 9.22
C PRO A 33 -20.34 -13.60 9.08
N GLU A 34 -21.19 -13.46 8.05
CA GLU A 34 -21.84 -12.19 7.71
C GLU A 34 -22.63 -11.58 8.89
N GLU A 35 -23.29 -12.42 9.69
CA GLU A 35 -24.04 -11.98 10.88
C GLU A 35 -23.15 -11.33 11.95
N GLU A 36 -21.91 -11.80 12.12
CA GLU A 36 -20.97 -11.18 13.07
C GLU A 36 -20.43 -9.84 12.55
N ILE A 37 -20.19 -9.76 11.24
CA ILE A 37 -19.81 -8.52 10.56
C ILE A 37 -20.90 -7.48 10.75
N ASP A 38 -22.16 -7.83 10.48
CA ASP A 38 -23.33 -6.96 10.69
C ASP A 38 -23.46 -6.51 12.15
N ALA A 39 -23.32 -7.44 13.09
CA ALA A 39 -23.38 -7.12 14.51
C ALA A 39 -22.28 -6.14 14.94
N ALA A 40 -21.06 -6.28 14.40
CA ALA A 40 -19.96 -5.37 14.69
C ALA A 40 -20.16 -3.99 14.07
N TYR A 41 -20.61 -3.91 12.81
CA TYR A 41 -20.96 -2.64 12.16
C TYR A 41 -22.06 -1.89 12.91
N ASN A 42 -23.10 -2.58 13.36
CA ASN A 42 -24.18 -1.98 14.14
C ASN A 42 -23.67 -1.40 15.48
N VAL A 43 -22.65 -2.01 16.10
CA VAL A 43 -22.01 -1.44 17.29
C VAL A 43 -21.19 -0.20 16.92
N VAL A 44 -20.38 -0.26 15.87
CA VAL A 44 -19.53 0.87 15.45
C VAL A 44 -20.36 2.09 15.00
N HIS A 45 -21.48 1.87 14.31
CA HIS A 45 -22.43 2.92 13.92
C HIS A 45 -23.33 3.34 15.08
N GLY A 46 -23.68 2.43 15.99
CA GLY A 46 -24.42 2.75 17.21
C GLY A 46 -23.60 3.55 18.24
N LEU A 47 -22.28 3.58 18.11
CA LEU A 47 -21.37 4.46 18.86
C LEU A 47 -21.32 5.89 18.28
N GLU A 48 -22.08 6.19 17.21
CA GLU A 48 -22.35 7.58 16.87
C GLU A 48 -23.17 8.22 17.99
N GLU A 49 -22.44 8.87 18.89
CA GLU A 49 -22.94 9.85 19.84
C GLU A 49 -23.93 10.82 19.16
N PRO A 50 -24.93 11.31 19.92
CA PRO A 50 -26.16 11.87 19.39
C PRO A 50 -25.90 12.96 18.36
N GLU A 51 -26.74 12.96 17.32
CA GLU A 51 -26.70 13.84 16.16
C GLU A 51 -25.92 15.14 16.38
N PRO A 52 -25.01 15.52 15.46
CA PRO A 52 -24.43 16.85 15.50
C PRO A 52 -25.58 17.83 15.61
N ARG A 53 -25.57 18.65 16.67
CA ARG A 53 -26.47 19.79 16.84
C ARG A 53 -26.17 20.80 15.73
N TRP A 54 -26.53 20.43 14.50
CA TRP A 54 -26.61 21.26 13.31
C TRP A 54 -27.27 22.60 13.62
N PRO A 55 -28.28 22.74 14.50
CA PRO A 55 -28.77 24.08 14.85
C PRO A 55 -27.71 24.99 15.46
N ILE A 56 -26.76 24.47 16.26
CA ILE A 56 -25.73 25.31 16.91
C ILE A 56 -24.63 25.67 15.91
N VAL A 57 -24.13 24.70 15.14
CA VAL A 57 -23.08 24.96 14.13
C VAL A 57 -23.63 25.84 13.00
N ALA A 58 -24.87 25.61 12.55
CA ALA A 58 -25.53 26.46 11.57
C ALA A 58 -25.80 27.87 12.13
N ALA A 59 -26.24 28.00 13.39
CA ALA A 59 -26.43 29.31 14.01
C ALA A 59 -25.11 30.09 14.14
N VAL A 60 -24.01 29.43 14.53
CA VAL A 60 -22.68 30.06 14.60
C VAL A 60 -22.18 30.45 13.21
N CYS A 61 -22.34 29.60 12.20
CA CYS A 61 -22.00 29.95 10.81
C CYS A 61 -22.83 31.12 10.29
N VAL A 62 -24.14 31.16 10.56
CA VAL A 62 -25.01 32.28 10.17
C VAL A 62 -24.60 33.57 10.89
N LEU A 63 -24.26 33.52 12.18
CA LEU A 63 -23.77 34.69 12.91
C LEU A 63 -22.42 35.21 12.37
N ILE A 64 -21.51 34.32 11.98
CA ILE A 64 -20.23 34.71 11.36
C ILE A 64 -20.48 35.37 9.99
N ILE A 65 -21.38 34.82 9.17
CA ILE A 65 -21.75 35.41 7.87
C ILE A 65 -22.45 36.76 8.05
N LEU A 66 -23.34 36.91 9.04
CA LEU A 66 -23.99 38.19 9.32
C LEU A 66 -22.99 39.24 9.84
N ALA A 67 -22.01 38.85 10.66
CA ALA A 67 -20.96 39.75 11.14
C ALA A 67 -20.04 40.22 10.01
N THR A 68 -19.71 39.37 9.04
CA THR A 68 -18.92 39.77 7.86
C THR A 68 -19.73 40.65 6.90
N PHE A 69 -21.02 40.36 6.69
CA PHE A 69 -21.90 41.22 5.88
C PHE A 69 -22.13 42.60 6.50
N ALA A 70 -22.23 42.71 7.83
CA ALA A 70 -22.34 43.99 8.51
C ALA A 70 -21.05 44.84 8.40
N GLY A 71 -19.88 44.19 8.35
CA GLY A 71 -18.60 44.87 8.10
C GLY A 71 -18.38 45.30 6.65
N MET A 72 -19.04 44.66 5.69
CA MET A 72 -18.88 44.93 4.24
C MET A 72 -19.78 46.04 3.67
N GLN A 73 -20.66 46.65 4.47
CA GLN A 73 -21.49 47.78 4.00
C GLN A 73 -20.76 49.13 3.99
N TYR A 74 -19.49 49.21 4.40
CA TYR A 74 -18.78 50.48 4.53
C TYR A 74 -17.87 50.86 3.35
N THR A 75 -17.65 50.00 2.37
CA THR A 75 -16.89 50.39 1.19
C THR A 75 -17.35 49.65 -0.04
N ILE A 76 -17.67 50.44 -1.08
CA ILE A 76 -17.64 50.17 -2.52
C ILE A 76 -18.99 50.51 -3.18
N THR A 77 -19.20 51.81 -3.38
CA THR A 77 -19.85 52.29 -4.59
C THR A 77 -18.89 52.06 -5.76
N GLY A 78 -19.10 51.01 -6.54
CA GLY A 78 -18.30 50.71 -7.72
C GLY A 78 -19.10 49.88 -8.71
N ASN A 79 -19.76 50.56 -9.65
CA ASN A 79 -20.48 49.97 -10.77
C ASN A 79 -19.58 49.05 -11.59
N VAL A 80 -19.99 47.79 -11.76
CA VAL A 80 -19.60 46.97 -12.92
C VAL A 80 -20.83 46.22 -13.42
N ALA A 81 -21.37 46.71 -14.53
CA ALA A 81 -22.32 45.99 -15.36
C ALA A 81 -21.52 44.94 -16.15
N GLY A 82 -21.82 43.66 -15.91
CA GLY A 82 -21.20 42.54 -16.62
C GLY A 82 -22.16 41.37 -16.68
N THR A 83 -22.93 41.29 -17.76
CA THR A 83 -23.77 40.15 -18.11
C THR A 83 -22.88 38.94 -18.43
N SER A 84 -22.98 37.87 -17.63
CA SER A 84 -22.37 36.58 -17.94
C SER A 84 -23.48 35.52 -17.97
N SER A 85 -23.74 35.01 -19.18
CA SER A 85 -24.63 33.90 -19.45
C SER A 85 -23.93 32.58 -19.10
N GLU A 86 -24.53 31.78 -18.23
CA GLU A 86 -24.05 30.44 -17.88
C GLU A 86 -24.23 29.46 -19.04
N PRO A 87 -23.20 28.67 -19.40
CA PRO A 87 -23.37 27.55 -20.32
C PRO A 87 -23.95 26.34 -19.59
N THR A 88 -25.13 25.90 -20.04
CA THR A 88 -25.71 24.60 -19.68
C THR A 88 -24.90 23.50 -20.36
N ILE A 89 -24.12 22.73 -19.59
CA ILE A 89 -23.42 21.55 -20.11
C ILE A 89 -24.36 20.35 -19.99
N THR A 90 -24.89 19.91 -21.12
CA THR A 90 -25.71 18.68 -21.22
C THR A 90 -24.78 17.50 -21.47
N TYR A 91 -24.54 16.66 -20.46
CA TYR A 91 -23.81 15.41 -20.62
C TYR A 91 -24.75 14.34 -21.21
N THR A 92 -24.51 13.97 -22.46
CA THR A 92 -25.17 12.81 -23.09
C THR A 92 -24.31 11.57 -22.84
N MET A 93 -24.80 10.65 -22.01
CA MET A 93 -24.14 9.35 -21.84
C MET A 93 -24.39 8.48 -23.08
N PRO A 94 -23.35 7.92 -23.72
CA PRO A 94 -23.53 6.99 -24.82
C PRO A 94 -24.04 5.64 -24.31
N ALA A 95 -25.08 5.14 -24.95
CA ALA A 95 -25.64 3.81 -24.70
C ALA A 95 -24.58 2.72 -24.95
N GLN A 96 -24.26 1.95 -23.91
CA GLN A 96 -23.41 0.77 -24.02
C GLN A 96 -24.15 -0.31 -24.80
N GLN A 97 -23.60 -0.65 -25.97
CA GLN A 97 -24.08 -1.72 -26.83
C GLN A 97 -23.49 -3.06 -26.35
N PRO A 98 -24.30 -4.10 -26.11
CA PRO A 98 -23.80 -5.39 -25.65
C PRO A 98 -22.98 -6.06 -26.77
N ARG A 99 -21.66 -6.17 -26.57
CA ARG A 99 -20.79 -6.95 -27.45
C ARG A 99 -21.04 -8.44 -27.20
N ALA A 100 -21.54 -9.12 -28.22
CA ALA A 100 -21.61 -10.57 -28.27
C ALA A 100 -20.20 -11.15 -28.16
N VAL A 101 -19.96 -11.91 -27.10
CA VAL A 101 -18.73 -12.68 -26.90
C VAL A 101 -18.77 -13.84 -27.89
N ARG A 102 -17.96 -13.77 -28.95
CA ARG A 102 -17.67 -14.92 -29.80
C ARG A 102 -16.78 -15.88 -29.00
N ALA A 103 -17.23 -17.11 -28.86
CA ALA A 103 -16.41 -18.23 -28.43
C ALA A 103 -15.23 -18.35 -29.41
N ILE A 104 -14.02 -18.17 -28.89
CA ILE A 104 -12.79 -18.48 -29.60
C ILE A 104 -12.44 -19.91 -29.23
N GLU A 105 -12.77 -20.81 -30.14
CA GLU A 105 -12.26 -22.18 -30.18
C GLU A 105 -10.86 -22.10 -30.81
N VAL A 106 -9.81 -22.20 -30.00
CA VAL A 106 -8.43 -22.37 -30.46
C VAL A 106 -7.98 -23.74 -29.99
N LEU A 107 -8.17 -24.70 -30.89
CA LEU A 107 -7.41 -25.94 -30.94
C LEU A 107 -6.12 -25.70 -31.74
N GLU A 108 -5.19 -26.63 -31.51
CA GLU A 108 -4.00 -26.96 -32.30
C GLU A 108 -2.67 -26.26 -31.99
N GLN A 109 -1.89 -27.01 -31.21
CA GLN A 109 -0.60 -27.57 -31.62
C GLN A 109 0.46 -26.58 -32.12
N ILE A 110 1.34 -26.20 -31.19
CA ILE A 110 2.70 -25.80 -31.53
C ILE A 110 3.64 -26.85 -30.93
N GLU A 111 4.17 -27.71 -31.80
CA GLU A 111 5.34 -28.52 -31.53
C GLU A 111 6.50 -27.59 -31.15
N ARG A 112 6.97 -27.72 -29.91
CA ARG A 112 8.16 -27.02 -29.43
C ARG A 112 9.39 -27.70 -30.03
N PRO A 113 10.25 -27.00 -30.79
CA PRO A 113 11.57 -27.53 -31.08
C PRO A 113 12.35 -27.65 -29.76
N ALA A 114 12.97 -28.81 -29.57
CA ALA A 114 13.91 -29.06 -28.49
C ALA A 114 15.12 -28.11 -28.63
N VAL A 115 15.04 -26.94 -28.00
CA VAL A 115 16.19 -26.06 -27.83
C VAL A 115 16.95 -26.55 -26.61
N SER A 116 18.13 -27.07 -26.89
CA SER A 116 19.18 -27.50 -25.97
C SER A 116 19.35 -26.53 -24.79
N ALA A 117 19.03 -27.02 -23.60
CA ALA A 117 19.15 -26.34 -22.30
C ALA A 117 20.62 -26.22 -21.82
N ARG A 118 21.53 -25.65 -22.61
CA ARG A 118 22.95 -25.63 -22.22
C ARG A 118 23.70 -24.30 -22.28
N GLU A 119 23.05 -23.17 -22.57
CA GLU A 119 23.81 -21.93 -22.76
C GLU A 119 23.02 -20.69 -22.34
N LEU A 120 22.70 -20.57 -21.05
CA LEU A 120 22.18 -19.31 -20.47
C LEU A 120 22.39 -19.18 -18.94
N GLN A 121 23.39 -19.86 -18.37
CA GLN A 121 23.72 -19.76 -16.94
C GLN A 121 25.07 -19.09 -16.61
N GLU A 122 25.82 -18.56 -17.59
CA GLU A 122 27.18 -18.05 -17.30
C GLU A 122 27.37 -16.53 -17.32
N THR A 123 26.35 -15.70 -17.58
CA THR A 123 26.56 -14.23 -17.64
C THR A 123 25.94 -13.43 -16.49
N SER A 124 25.39 -14.07 -15.46
CA SER A 124 24.89 -13.37 -14.25
C SER A 124 25.83 -13.44 -13.04
N SER A 125 26.94 -14.21 -13.12
CA SER A 125 27.84 -14.45 -11.98
C SER A 125 29.14 -13.63 -11.98
N GLN A 126 29.31 -12.67 -12.90
CA GLN A 126 30.59 -11.94 -13.05
C GLN A 126 30.57 -10.44 -12.71
N LYS A 127 29.48 -9.90 -12.13
CA LYS A 127 29.43 -8.47 -11.77
C LYS A 127 29.47 -8.19 -10.26
N GLN A 128 29.92 -9.15 -9.46
CA GLN A 128 30.01 -9.01 -8.00
C GLN A 128 31.26 -9.71 -7.43
N ALA A 129 32.47 -9.31 -7.83
CA ALA A 129 33.69 -9.74 -7.14
C ALA A 129 34.91 -8.89 -7.54
N GLU A 130 34.95 -7.64 -7.07
CA GLU A 130 36.21 -6.96 -6.76
C GLU A 130 35.87 -5.78 -5.81
N ILE A 131 35.30 -6.13 -4.65
CA ILE A 131 35.39 -5.27 -3.47
C ILE A 131 36.49 -5.93 -2.64
N ASP A 132 37.59 -5.21 -2.48
CA ASP A 132 38.80 -5.62 -1.79
C ASP A 132 38.49 -6.32 -0.46
N ALA A 133 38.61 -7.65 -0.47
CA ALA A 133 38.49 -8.55 0.67
C ALA A 133 39.71 -8.43 1.62
N SER A 134 40.09 -7.21 1.99
CA SER A 134 41.18 -6.94 2.93
C SER A 134 40.77 -6.17 4.19
N GLU A 135 39.49 -5.80 4.32
CA GLU A 135 38.96 -5.33 5.60
C GLU A 135 38.72 -6.54 6.52
N SER A 136 39.46 -6.57 7.61
CA SER A 136 39.56 -7.65 8.59
C SER A 136 38.19 -8.15 9.08
N GLU A 137 37.97 -9.44 8.88
CA GLU A 137 36.78 -10.27 9.16
C GLU A 137 36.29 -10.30 10.62
N SER A 138 36.74 -9.43 11.55
CA SER A 138 36.62 -9.72 12.99
C SER A 138 36.14 -8.62 13.93
N ASP A 139 35.55 -7.51 13.45
CA ASP A 139 35.14 -6.41 14.37
C ASP A 139 33.65 -6.07 14.34
N TYR A 140 32.80 -6.99 13.83
CA TYR A 140 31.38 -6.87 14.09
C TYR A 140 31.03 -7.48 15.46
N PRO A 141 30.37 -6.71 16.35
CA PRO A 141 29.96 -7.21 17.65
C PRO A 141 29.08 -8.46 17.51
N GLU A 142 29.15 -9.37 18.48
CA GLU A 142 28.26 -10.52 18.51
C GLU A 142 26.79 -10.06 18.62
N LEU A 143 25.85 -10.90 18.19
CA LEU A 143 24.43 -10.53 18.15
C LEU A 143 23.88 -10.06 19.52
N GLU A 144 24.48 -10.54 20.60
CA GLU A 144 24.12 -10.18 21.98
C GLU A 144 24.50 -8.72 22.31
N ASP A 145 25.58 -8.22 21.71
CA ASP A 145 26.11 -6.87 21.94
C ASP A 145 25.34 -5.79 21.16
N CYS A 146 24.64 -6.17 20.07
CA CYS A 146 23.78 -5.25 19.32
C CYS A 146 22.70 -4.58 20.19
N ALA A 147 22.34 -5.17 21.33
CA ALA A 147 21.29 -4.64 22.20
C ALA A 147 21.64 -3.29 22.85
N THR A 148 22.93 -3.04 23.09
CA THR A 148 23.45 -1.84 23.79
C THR A 148 24.03 -0.77 22.86
N ASP A 149 24.18 -1.07 21.57
CA ASP A 149 24.77 -0.16 20.60
C ASP A 149 23.84 1.01 20.24
N THR A 150 24.40 2.20 20.03
CA THR A 150 23.68 3.35 19.47
C THR A 150 23.26 3.08 18.01
N ARG A 151 23.97 2.19 17.31
CA ARG A 151 23.69 1.70 15.95
C ARG A 151 23.04 0.32 15.94
N ARG A 152 22.23 0.03 16.96
CA ARG A 152 21.51 -1.24 17.13
C ARG A 152 20.80 -1.73 15.86
N GLY A 153 20.12 -0.85 15.12
CA GLY A 153 19.40 -1.23 13.90
C GLY A 153 20.32 -1.75 12.80
N GLU A 154 21.43 -1.02 12.55
CA GLU A 154 22.46 -1.41 11.57
C GLU A 154 23.14 -2.72 11.96
N CYS A 155 23.42 -2.91 13.26
CA CYS A 155 24.01 -4.14 13.79
C CYS A 155 23.13 -5.37 13.51
N TYR A 156 21.83 -5.30 13.83
CA TYR A 156 20.90 -6.39 13.55
C TYR A 156 20.73 -6.62 12.04
N MET A 157 20.67 -5.56 11.24
CA MET A 157 20.57 -5.67 9.79
C MET A 157 21.78 -6.38 9.19
N HIS A 158 23.00 -6.04 9.63
CA HIS A 158 24.22 -6.71 9.19
C HIS A 158 24.19 -8.21 9.51
N HIS A 159 23.83 -8.59 10.74
CA HIS A 159 23.71 -10.00 11.13
C HIS A 159 22.59 -10.72 10.39
N ALA A 160 21.46 -10.06 10.11
CA ALA A 160 20.37 -10.63 9.33
C ALA A 160 20.82 -10.98 7.90
N LEU A 161 21.61 -10.10 7.27
CA LEU A 161 22.16 -10.35 5.94
C LEU A 161 23.25 -11.43 5.95
N LEU A 162 24.17 -11.37 6.91
CA LEU A 162 25.25 -12.35 7.04
C LEU A 162 24.73 -13.77 7.27
N ARG A 163 23.61 -13.90 7.99
CA ARG A 163 22.98 -15.19 8.31
C ARG A 163 21.80 -15.55 7.42
N GLU A 164 21.41 -14.65 6.52
CA GLU A 164 20.22 -14.78 5.69
C GLU A 164 18.94 -15.09 6.50
N ASP A 165 18.85 -14.55 7.73
CA ASP A 165 17.77 -14.84 8.68
C ASP A 165 16.88 -13.60 8.91
N PRO A 166 15.67 -13.55 8.33
CA PRO A 166 14.75 -12.42 8.49
C PRO A 166 14.21 -12.29 9.93
N GLN A 167 14.27 -13.33 10.77
CA GLN A 167 13.84 -13.24 12.17
C GLN A 167 14.73 -12.29 12.99
N ILE A 168 15.96 -12.04 12.53
CA ILE A 168 16.85 -11.05 13.15
C ILE A 168 16.33 -9.63 12.92
N CYS A 169 15.75 -9.33 11.75
CA CYS A 169 15.16 -8.03 11.45
C CYS A 169 14.04 -7.67 12.44
N ALA A 170 13.27 -8.64 12.94
CA ALA A 170 12.21 -8.42 13.93
C ALA A 170 12.70 -7.82 15.27
N ARG A 171 14.02 -7.79 15.52
CA ARG A 171 14.63 -7.16 16.70
C ARG A 171 14.87 -5.64 16.53
N ILE A 172 14.69 -5.12 15.32
CA ILE A 172 14.82 -3.71 14.97
C ILE A 172 13.52 -2.98 15.31
N ARG A 173 13.61 -1.93 16.13
CA ARG A 173 12.44 -1.15 16.59
C ARG A 173 12.03 -0.04 15.63
N ASP A 174 13.00 0.52 14.91
CA ASP A 174 12.73 1.56 13.93
C ASP A 174 12.07 0.94 12.70
N VAL A 175 10.88 1.43 12.35
CA VAL A 175 10.04 0.84 11.30
C VAL A 175 10.71 0.92 9.93
N GLN A 176 11.39 2.03 9.64
CA GLN A 176 12.06 2.24 8.36
C GLN A 176 13.27 1.30 8.22
N THR A 177 14.11 1.22 9.26
CA THR A 177 15.28 0.32 9.31
C THR A 177 14.85 -1.15 9.28
N HIS A 178 13.75 -1.50 9.94
CA HIS A 178 13.17 -2.84 9.89
C HIS A 178 12.73 -3.21 8.47
N ALA A 179 11.97 -2.34 7.79
CA ALA A 179 11.52 -2.58 6.42
C ALA A 179 12.72 -2.74 5.46
N GLN A 180 13.74 -1.88 5.60
CA GLN A 180 14.97 -1.99 4.82
C GLN A 180 15.70 -3.31 5.07
N CYS A 181 15.82 -3.74 6.33
CA CYS A 181 16.44 -5.02 6.68
C CYS A 181 15.73 -6.20 6.00
N VAL A 182 14.39 -6.27 6.11
CA VAL A 182 13.61 -7.35 5.49
C VAL A 182 13.73 -7.32 3.97
N GLN A 183 13.72 -6.14 3.36
CA GLN A 183 13.90 -5.99 1.92
C GLN A 183 15.26 -6.51 1.43
N GLU A 184 16.36 -6.13 2.09
CA GLU A 184 17.70 -6.58 1.71
C GLU A 184 17.86 -8.10 1.92
N VAL A 185 17.30 -8.66 2.99
CA VAL A 185 17.29 -10.12 3.21
C VAL A 185 16.46 -10.82 2.13
N ALA A 186 15.30 -10.29 1.74
CA ALA A 186 14.48 -10.82 0.65
C ALA A 186 15.26 -10.87 -0.67
N ILE A 187 15.99 -9.80 -0.99
CA ILE A 187 16.82 -9.73 -2.20
C ILE A 187 17.99 -10.72 -2.13
N SER A 188 18.69 -10.81 -0.99
CA SER A 188 19.83 -11.72 -0.81
C SER A 188 19.42 -13.19 -0.90
N THR A 189 18.26 -13.53 -0.35
CA THR A 189 17.74 -14.92 -0.31
C THR A 189 16.89 -15.30 -1.51
N LEU A 190 16.59 -14.35 -2.40
CA LEU A 190 15.65 -14.51 -3.51
C LEU A 190 14.26 -15.00 -3.05
N ASP A 191 13.81 -14.52 -1.88
CA ASP A 191 12.50 -14.83 -1.33
C ASP A 191 11.60 -13.59 -1.24
N LYS A 192 10.81 -13.38 -2.31
CA LYS A 192 9.85 -12.27 -2.38
C LYS A 192 8.72 -12.33 -1.35
N HIS A 193 8.43 -13.49 -0.76
CA HIS A 193 7.33 -13.61 0.21
C HIS A 193 7.62 -12.83 1.50
N LEU A 194 8.90 -12.58 1.79
CA LEU A 194 9.30 -11.72 2.90
C LEU A 194 8.77 -10.28 2.74
N CYS A 195 8.63 -9.78 1.51
CA CYS A 195 8.07 -8.45 1.24
C CYS A 195 6.56 -8.36 1.50
N GLU A 196 5.80 -9.46 1.41
CA GLU A 196 4.32 -9.44 1.46
C GLU A 196 3.78 -9.02 2.84
N SER A 197 4.59 -9.17 3.89
CA SER A 197 4.24 -8.81 5.27
C SER A 197 4.52 -7.36 5.66
N LEU A 198 5.19 -6.59 4.79
CA LEU A 198 5.58 -5.21 5.10
C LEU A 198 4.47 -4.22 4.79
N SER A 199 4.38 -3.14 5.58
CA SER A 199 3.49 -2.00 5.29
C SER A 199 3.84 -1.29 3.97
N GLY A 200 5.07 -1.45 3.48
CA GLY A 200 5.56 -1.00 2.17
C GLY A 200 5.87 -2.16 1.21
N ALA A 201 4.96 -3.14 1.12
CA ALA A 201 5.15 -4.33 0.28
C ALA A 201 5.39 -3.98 -1.19
N ALA A 202 4.75 -2.93 -1.72
CA ALA A 202 4.89 -2.51 -3.11
C ALA A 202 6.31 -2.03 -3.42
N GLU A 203 6.89 -1.21 -2.55
CA GLU A 203 8.26 -0.70 -2.67
C GLU A 203 9.28 -1.85 -2.56
N CYS A 204 9.09 -2.77 -1.60
CA CYS A 204 9.95 -3.95 -1.43
C CYS A 204 9.92 -4.87 -2.65
N LEU A 205 8.72 -5.22 -3.15
CA LEU A 205 8.54 -6.07 -4.34
C LEU A 205 9.12 -5.42 -5.61
N SER A 206 9.01 -4.10 -5.74
CA SER A 206 9.60 -3.36 -6.86
C SER A 206 11.12 -3.38 -6.83
N ALA A 207 11.72 -3.10 -5.66
CA ALA A 207 13.16 -3.21 -5.48
C ALA A 207 13.67 -4.65 -5.71
N TYR A 208 12.92 -5.65 -5.24
CA TYR A 208 13.20 -7.05 -5.49
C TYR A 208 13.21 -7.38 -6.99
N ALA A 209 12.16 -6.99 -7.73
CA ALA A 209 12.06 -7.22 -9.17
C ALA A 209 13.23 -6.57 -9.93
N GLN A 210 13.60 -5.33 -9.58
CA GLN A 210 14.70 -4.60 -10.21
C GLN A 210 16.06 -5.24 -9.96
N ARG A 211 16.30 -5.74 -8.73
CA ARG A 211 17.59 -6.33 -8.35
C ARG A 211 17.77 -7.76 -8.83
N THR A 212 16.69 -8.54 -8.87
CA THR A 212 16.73 -9.96 -9.23
C THR A 212 16.34 -10.24 -10.68
N GLY A 213 15.67 -9.30 -11.34
CA GLY A 213 15.06 -9.48 -12.67
C GLY A 213 13.73 -10.26 -12.64
N ASP A 214 13.22 -10.66 -11.48
CA ASP A 214 11.95 -11.38 -11.36
C ASP A 214 10.73 -10.44 -11.47
N LEU A 215 10.30 -10.17 -12.71
CA LEU A 215 9.10 -9.38 -12.99
C LEU A 215 7.79 -10.00 -12.45
N SER A 216 7.80 -11.27 -12.03
CA SER A 216 6.62 -11.87 -11.40
C SER A 216 6.31 -11.23 -10.05
N ALA A 217 7.32 -10.68 -9.35
CA ALA A 217 7.13 -9.95 -8.09
C ALA A 217 6.27 -8.69 -8.27
N CYS A 218 6.38 -7.99 -9.41
CA CYS A 218 5.52 -6.84 -9.72
C CYS A 218 4.02 -7.24 -9.76
N SER A 219 3.72 -8.48 -10.15
CA SER A 219 2.32 -8.93 -10.26
C SER A 219 1.63 -9.10 -8.91
N SER A 220 2.40 -9.24 -7.81
CA SER A 220 1.89 -9.25 -6.44
C SER A 220 1.56 -7.84 -5.90
N ILE A 221 1.94 -6.77 -6.61
CA ILE A 221 1.60 -5.40 -6.19
C ILE A 221 0.11 -5.13 -6.43
N ALA A 222 -0.59 -4.77 -5.36
CA ALA A 222 -2.04 -4.53 -5.38
C ALA A 222 -2.42 -3.26 -6.17
N ASN A 223 -1.66 -2.18 -6.01
CA ASN A 223 -1.91 -0.93 -6.71
C ASN A 223 -1.53 -1.05 -8.19
N HIS A 224 -2.49 -0.79 -9.09
CA HIS A 224 -2.27 -0.92 -10.53
C HIS A 224 -1.18 0.03 -11.06
N VAL A 225 -1.11 1.27 -10.58
CA VAL A 225 -0.12 2.26 -11.07
C VAL A 225 1.29 1.81 -10.69
N GLN A 226 1.52 1.51 -9.40
CA GLN A 226 2.82 1.02 -8.92
C GLN A 226 3.24 -0.30 -9.57
N ARG A 227 2.29 -1.19 -9.87
CA ARG A 227 2.56 -2.45 -10.57
C ARG A 227 3.06 -2.22 -12.00
N GLU A 228 2.45 -1.31 -12.74
CA GLU A 228 2.90 -0.99 -14.09
C GLU A 228 4.24 -0.25 -14.07
N ASP A 229 4.45 0.66 -13.11
CA ASP A 229 5.74 1.33 -12.91
C ASP A 229 6.86 0.30 -12.63
N CYS A 230 6.60 -0.68 -11.76
CA CYS A 230 7.51 -1.79 -11.47
C CYS A 230 7.90 -2.60 -12.72
N ARG A 231 6.95 -2.84 -13.64
CA ARG A 231 7.19 -3.62 -14.87
C ARG A 231 8.01 -2.88 -15.93
N ASN A 232 8.08 -1.55 -15.83
CA ASN A 232 8.73 -0.70 -16.82
C ASN A 232 10.19 -0.33 -16.45
N HIS A 233 10.66 -0.75 -15.28
CA HIS A 233 12.04 -0.57 -14.81
C HIS A 233 12.90 -1.81 -15.08
#